data_AF-Q8C0W0-F1
#
_entry.id   AF-Q8C0W0-F1
#
_cell.length_a   1.000
_cell.length_b   1.000
_cell.length_c   1.000
_cell.angle_alpha   90.00
_cell.angle_beta   90.00
_cell.angle_gamma   90.00
#
_symmetry.space_group_name_H-M   'P 1'
#
loop_
_entity.id
_entity.type
_entity.pdbx_description
1 polymer ?
#
loop_
_entity_poly.entity_id
_entity_poly.type
_entity_poly.pdbx_seq_one_letter_code
_entity_poly.pdbx_strand_id
1 'polypeptide(L)' 'MSDKPDLSEVETFDKSKLKKTNTEVKNTLPSNENKMSDKPDLSEVETFDKAKLKKTNTEVKNTLPSKETIQQEKEHNERT' A
#
# COMPACT_ATOMS: atom_id res chain seq x y z
N MET A 1 10.02 43.09 32.88
CA MET A 1 11.12 42.30 33.45
C MET A 1 10.73 40.85 33.27
N SER A 2 11.38 40.13 32.37
CA SER A 2 11.07 38.71 32.15
C SER A 2 11.88 37.89 33.14
N ASP A 3 11.19 37.20 34.05
CA ASP A 3 11.81 36.22 34.94
C ASP A 3 12.41 35.11 34.08
N LYS A 4 13.72 35.20 33.85
CA LYS A 4 14.47 34.17 33.14
C LYS A 4 14.60 32.99 34.13
N PRO A 5 14.26 31.75 33.72
CA PRO A 5 14.39 30.61 34.61
C PRO A 5 15.84 30.43 35.04
N ASP A 6 16.06 30.24 36.34
CA ASP A 6 17.36 29.88 36.89
C ASP A 6 17.68 28.41 36.56
N LEU A 7 18.80 28.18 35.89
CA LEU A 7 19.26 26.86 35.45
C LEU A 7 20.42 26.33 36.30
N SER A 8 20.85 27.08 37.32
CA SER A 8 21.98 26.72 38.20
C SER A 8 21.79 25.37 38.90
N GLU A 9 20.55 24.99 39.20
CA GLU A 9 20.21 23.71 39.82
C GLU A 9 20.51 22.51 38.91
N VAL A 10 20.41 22.67 37.58
CA VAL A 10 20.67 21.60 36.61
C VAL A 10 22.18 21.30 36.52
N GLU A 11 23.03 22.30 36.72
CA GLU A 11 24.49 22.16 36.61
C GLU A 11 25.08 21.33 37.76
N THR A 12 24.49 21.41 38.95
CA THR A 12 24.97 20.72 40.17
C THR A 12 24.13 19.51 40.55
N PHE A 13 23.13 19.16 39.73
CA PHE A 13 22.19 18.10 40.07
C PHE A 13 22.87 16.72 40.20
N ASP A 14 22.67 16.09 41.36
CA ASP A 14 23.19 14.75 41.64
C ASP A 14 22.37 13.66 40.93
N LYS A 15 22.97 13.09 39.89
CA LYS A 15 22.41 12.00 39.08
C LYS A 15 22.11 10.73 39.89
N SER A 16 22.67 10.57 41.09
CA SER A 16 22.36 9.44 41.97
C SER A 16 20.93 9.48 42.52
N LYS A 17 20.32 10.68 42.56
CA LYS A 17 18.94 10.90 42.97
C LYS A 17 17.93 10.49 41.90
N LEU A 18 18.37 10.29 40.66
CA LEU A 18 17.52 9.76 39.59
C LEU A 18 17.24 8.27 39.85
N LYS A 19 15.95 7.89 39.82
CA LYS A 19 15.57 6.48 39.85
C LYS A 19 16.10 5.80 38.59
N LYS A 20 16.72 4.62 38.75
CA LYS A 20 17.11 3.80 37.60
C LYS A 20 15.85 3.21 36.98
N THR A 21 15.55 3.63 35.75
CA THR A 21 14.44 3.11 34.97
C THR A 21 15.01 2.37 33.76
N ASN A 22 14.57 1.12 33.57
CA ASN A 22 14.95 0.35 32.40
C ASN A 22 14.23 0.95 31.19
N THR A 23 14.99 1.51 30.25
CA THR A 23 14.40 2.15 29.06
C THR A 23 14.37 1.13 27.94
N GLU A 24 13.18 0.61 27.63
CA GLU A 24 13.00 -0.25 26.47
C GLU A 24 12.98 0.59 25.20
N VAL A 25 14.05 0.51 24.41
CA VAL A 25 14.10 1.09 23.06
C VAL A 25 13.25 0.20 22.14
N LYS A 26 11.96 0.54 21.98
CA LYS A 26 11.06 -0.12 21.02
C LYS A 26 11.33 0.30 19.56
N ASN A 27 12.59 0.47 19.18
CA ASN A 27 13.00 0.59 17.77
C ASN A 27 13.47 -0.79 17.26
N THR A 28 12.71 -1.84 17.53
CA THR A 28 12.93 -3.11 16.84
C THR A 28 12.49 -2.92 15.40
N LEU A 29 13.42 -3.01 14.46
CA LEU A 29 13.10 -3.19 13.04
C LEU A 29 12.09 -4.34 12.94
N PRO A 30 11.04 -4.22 12.10
CA PRO A 30 10.11 -5.34 11.92
C PRO A 30 10.92 -6.56 11.48
N SER A 31 10.98 -7.57 12.35
CA SER A 31 11.56 -8.88 12.01
C SER A 31 10.75 -9.48 10.85
N ASN A 32 11.40 -10.27 10.00
CA ASN A 32 10.70 -11.01 8.93
C ASN A 32 9.58 -11.92 9.49
N GLU A 33 9.60 -12.25 10.78
CA GLU A 33 8.51 -12.97 11.47
C GLU A 33 7.21 -12.15 11.56
N ASN A 34 7.29 -10.82 11.58
CA ASN A 34 6.12 -9.93 11.56
C ASN A 34 5.47 -9.82 10.16
N LYS A 35 6.06 -10.40 9.11
CA LYS A 35 5.54 -10.31 7.72
C LYS A 35 4.61 -11.45 7.31
N MET A 36 4.25 -12.34 8.23
CA MET A 36 3.36 -13.47 7.92
C MET A 36 1.89 -13.16 8.22
N SER A 37 1.61 -12.07 8.95
CA SER A 37 0.25 -11.66 9.31
C SER A 37 -0.45 -10.81 8.25
N ASP A 38 0.28 -10.33 7.23
CA ASP A 38 -0.28 -9.53 6.12
C ASP A 38 -0.58 -10.37 4.86
N LYS A 39 -0.43 -11.70 4.93
CA LYS A 39 -0.79 -12.56 3.81
C LYS A 39 -2.31 -12.72 3.80
N PRO A 40 -3.01 -12.38 2.71
CA PRO A 40 -4.44 -12.63 2.60
C PRO A 40 -4.71 -14.13 2.72
N ASP A 41 -5.80 -14.49 3.39
CA ASP A 41 -6.26 -15.86 3.44
C ASP A 41 -6.68 -16.31 2.03
N LEU A 42 -6.00 -17.33 1.49
CA LEU A 42 -6.23 -17.88 0.16
C LEU A 42 -7.07 -19.15 0.19
N SER A 43 -7.45 -19.65 1.37
CA SER A 43 -8.21 -20.90 1.52
C SER A 43 -9.58 -20.86 0.82
N GLU A 44 -10.19 -19.67 0.73
CA GLU A 44 -11.43 -19.47 -0.01
C GLU A 44 -11.24 -19.68 -1.51
N VAL A 45 -10.09 -19.30 -2.08
CA VAL A 45 -9.80 -19.46 -3.52
C VAL A 45 -9.67 -20.94 -3.90
N GLU A 46 -9.11 -21.78 -3.01
CA GLU A 46 -8.96 -23.22 -3.26
C GLU A 46 -10.29 -23.97 -3.28
N THR A 47 -11.26 -23.52 -2.47
CA THR A 47 -12.54 -24.22 -2.25
C THR A 47 -13.74 -23.54 -2.90
N PHE A 48 -13.52 -22.41 -3.58
CA PHE A 48 -14.60 -21.62 -4.16
C PHE A 48 -15.39 -22.40 -5.23
N ASP A 49 -16.71 -22.51 -5.00
CA ASP A 49 -17.63 -23.14 -5.94
C ASP A 49 -17.97 -22.21 -7.11
N LYS A 50 -17.44 -22.54 -8.28
CA LYS A 50 -17.68 -21.83 -9.54
C LYS A 50 -19.16 -21.79 -9.95
N ALA A 51 -20.01 -22.68 -9.45
CA ALA A 51 -21.44 -22.65 -9.72
C ALA A 51 -22.16 -21.47 -9.05
N LYS A 52 -21.56 -20.88 -8.00
CA LYS A 52 -22.06 -19.66 -7.35
C LYS A 52 -21.83 -18.40 -8.17
N LEU A 53 -21.04 -18.46 -9.24
CA LEU A 53 -20.86 -17.34 -10.17
C LEU A 53 -22.14 -17.13 -10.99
N LYS A 54 -22.62 -15.89 -11.01
CA LYS A 54 -23.76 -15.51 -11.87
C LYS A 54 -23.39 -15.74 -13.34
N LYS A 55 -24.33 -16.29 -14.10
CA LYS A 55 -24.19 -16.39 -15.56
C LYS A 55 -24.26 -14.99 -16.14
N THR A 56 -23.19 -14.60 -16.83
CA THR A 56 -23.09 -13.32 -17.51
C THR A 56 -22.79 -13.60 -18.98
N ASN A 57 -23.55 -12.96 -19.87
CA ASN A 57 -23.24 -12.94 -21.29
C ASN A 57 -22.13 -11.91 -21.53
N THR A 58 -20.99 -12.34 -22.08
CA THR A 58 -19.88 -11.46 -22.40
C THR A 58 -19.88 -11.18 -23.90
N GLU A 59 -20.09 -9.92 -24.27
CA GLU A 59 -19.99 -9.48 -25.66
C GLU A 59 -18.53 -9.22 -26.03
N VAL A 60 -17.99 -10.03 -26.94
CA VAL A 60 -16.64 -9.83 -27.49
C VAL A 60 -16.70 -8.79 -28.60
N LYS A 61 -16.39 -7.53 -28.27
CA LYS A 61 -16.33 -6.41 -29.22
C LYS A 61 -15.03 -6.38 -30.02
N ASN A 62 -14.64 -7.52 -30.58
CA ASN A 62 -13.49 -7.61 -31.49
C ASN A 62 -13.95 -7.91 -32.91
N THR A 63 -14.81 -7.06 -33.45
CA THR A 63 -15.23 -7.16 -34.84
C THR A 63 -14.11 -6.68 -35.75
N LEU A 64 -13.73 -7.49 -36.73
CA LEU A 64 -12.82 -7.06 -37.77
C LEU A 64 -13.43 -5.86 -38.54
N PRO A 65 -12.61 -4.89 -38.98
CA PRO A 65 -13.08 -3.81 -39.82
C PRO A 65 -13.66 -4.37 -41.13
N SER A 66 -14.71 -3.72 -41.64
CA SER A 66 -15.33 -4.10 -42.92
C SER A 66 -14.45 -3.65 -44.10
N LYS A 67 -14.67 -4.23 -45.28
CA LYS A 67 -14.00 -3.79 -46.51
C LYS A 67 -14.21 -2.31 -46.80
N GLU A 68 -15.40 -1.79 -46.47
CA GLU A 68 -15.74 -0.39 -46.65
C GLU A 68 -14.93 0.52 -45.72
N THR A 69 -14.85 0.16 -44.44
CA THR A 69 -14.05 0.91 -43.45
C THR A 69 -12.57 0.97 -43.85
N ILE A 70 -12.03 -0.15 -44.32
CA ILE A 70 -10.63 -0.24 -44.80
C ILE A 70 -10.41 0.67 -46.02
N GLN A 71 -11.36 0.67 -46.97
CA GLN A 71 -11.25 1.49 -48.17
C GLN A 71 -11.34 2.98 -47.85
N GLN A 72 -12.24 3.37 -46.93
CA GLN A 72 -12.37 4.75 -46.46
C GLN A 72 -11.07 5.24 -45.78
N GLU A 73 -10.47 4.43 -44.90
CA GLU A 73 -9.18 4.77 -44.28
C GLU A 73 -8.07 4.90 -45.31
N LYS A 74 -8.01 3.97 -46.28
CA LYS A 74 -7.01 4.01 -47.35
C LYS A 74 -7.10 5.30 -48.15
N GLU A 75 -8.30 5.69 -48.57
CA GLU A 75 -8.51 6.94 -49.31
C GLU A 75 -8.20 8.19 -48.49
N HIS A 76 -8.55 8.19 -47.19
CA HIS A 76 -8.20 9.29 -46.30
C HIS A 76 -6.68 9.44 -46.18
N ASN A 77 -5.97 8.34 -45.96
CA ASN A 77 -4.51 8.31 -45.82
C ASN A 77 -3.76 8.71 -47.10
N GLU A 78 -4.36 8.50 -48.28
CA GLU A 78 -3.80 8.95 -49.56
C GLU A 78 -4.05 10.45 -49.84
N ARG A 79 -5.01 11.08 -49.13
CA ARG A 79 -5.37 12.50 -49.31
C ARG A 79 -4.73 13.45 -48.29
N THR A 80 -4.16 12.92 -47.22
CA THR A 80 -3.35 13.64 -46.21
C THR A 80 -1.87 13.44 -46.46
#